data_AF-A0A2V9F7U4-F1
#
_entry.id   AF-A0A2V9F7U4-F1
#
_cell.length_a   1.000
_cell.length_b   1.000
_cell.length_c   1.000
_cell.angle_alpha   90.00
_cell.angle_beta   90.00
_cell.angle_gamma   90.00
#
_symmetry.space_group_name_H-M   'P 1'
#
loop_
_entity.id
_entity.type
_entity.pdbx_description
1 polymer ?
#
loop_
_entity_poly.entity_id
_entity_poly.type
_entity_poly.pdbx_seq_one_letter_code
_entity_poly.pdbx_strand_id
1 'polypeptide(L)'
;MWNLLKRNNDECAKLRDLLEDCAAARPAAARIEELSEGWSAAQRHHVAACEGCQAAAQDILTTREIFKGVSSSAGQSRPWFSTRVIAAIAARERELAEAASTWLAVPKFASRLAFASAALLLLTSTWLYERPLRVPNQQAASLAAQESLFETPPPVNLDDVLVPAQENNR
;
A
#
# COMPACT_ATOMS: atom_id res chain seq x y z
N MET A 1 0.90 28.11 44.47
CA MET A 1 -0.10 27.06 44.77
C MET A 1 -0.56 26.29 43.52
N TRP A 2 -0.75 26.95 42.37
CA TRP A 2 -1.18 26.30 41.11
C TRP A 2 -0.29 25.14 40.61
N ASN A 3 1.03 25.25 40.78
CA ASN A 3 1.95 24.19 40.37
C ASN A 3 1.81 22.90 41.19
N LEU A 4 1.32 22.98 42.44
CA LEU A 4 1.10 21.80 43.28
C LEU A 4 -0.15 21.04 42.84
N LEU A 5 -1.23 21.75 42.50
CA LEU A 5 -2.45 21.15 41.96
C LEU A 5 -2.19 20.51 40.60
N LYS A 6 -1.45 21.18 39.71
CA LYS A 6 -1.08 20.63 38.40
C LYS A 6 -0.20 19.38 38.54
N ARG A 7 0.81 19.43 39.42
CA ARG A 7 1.68 18.29 39.70
C ARG A 7 0.90 17.10 40.25
N ASN A 8 -0.03 17.33 41.17
CA ASN A 8 -0.89 16.26 41.70
C ASN A 8 -1.76 15.64 40.60
N ASN A 9 -2.30 16.46 39.69
CA ASN A 9 -3.08 15.95 38.55
C ASN A 9 -2.22 15.10 37.59
N ASP A 10 -0.99 15.52 37.31
CA ASP A 10 -0.06 14.76 36.46
C ASP A 10 0.36 13.43 37.14
N GLU A 11 0.55 13.44 38.47
CA GLU A 11 0.83 12.23 39.25
C GLU A 11 -0.38 11.28 39.28
N CYS A 12 -1.60 11.79 39.44
CA CYS A 12 -2.84 11.02 39.35
C CYS A 12 -3.01 10.38 37.96
N ALA A 13 -2.76 11.13 36.89
CA ALA A 13 -2.89 10.63 35.52
C ALA A 13 -1.92 9.47 35.26
N LYS A 14 -0.64 9.66 35.59
CA LYS A 14 0.38 8.60 35.45
C LYS A 14 0.04 7.35 36.25
N LEU A 15 -0.47 7.53 37.46
CA LEU A 15 -0.84 6.42 38.33
C LEU A 15 -2.05 5.66 37.78
N ARG A 16 -3.04 6.36 37.19
CA ARG A 16 -4.18 5.71 36.54
C ARG A 16 -3.73 4.84 35.36
N ASP A 17 -2.88 5.36 34.49
CA ASP A 17 -2.37 4.61 33.33
C ASP A 17 -1.61 3.36 33.81
N LEU A 18 -0.76 3.50 34.83
CA LEU A 18 -0.07 2.36 35.45
C LEU A 18 -1.02 1.36 36.09
N LEU A 19 -2.13 1.83 36.65
CA LEU A 19 -3.12 0.97 37.29
C LEU A 19 -3.88 0.15 36.25
N GLU A 20 -4.20 0.74 35.09
CA GLU A 20 -4.76 0.03 33.94
C GLU A 20 -3.78 -1.03 33.38
N ASP A 21 -2.50 -0.68 33.24
CA ASP A 21 -1.46 -1.61 32.80
C ASP A 21 -1.26 -2.77 33.78
N CYS A 22 -1.17 -2.48 35.07
CA CYS A 22 -1.02 -3.50 36.11
C CYS A 22 -2.26 -4.37 36.23
N ALA A 23 -3.44 -3.78 36.05
CA ALA A 23 -4.68 -4.52 35.92
C ALA A 23 -4.57 -5.51 34.73
N ALA A 24 -4.24 -5.04 33.52
CA ALA A 24 -4.13 -5.92 32.35
C ALA A 24 -3.11 -7.05 32.56
N ALA A 25 -1.96 -6.75 33.17
CA ALA A 25 -0.91 -7.74 33.43
C ALA A 25 -1.28 -8.76 34.52
N ARG A 26 -2.09 -8.37 35.51
CA ARG A 26 -2.49 -9.22 36.65
C ARG A 26 -4.00 -9.34 36.77
N PRO A 27 -4.65 -10.15 35.93
CA PRO A 27 -6.10 -10.34 36.00
C PRO A 27 -6.57 -11.03 37.29
N ALA A 28 -5.69 -11.76 37.98
CA ALA A 28 -6.00 -12.48 39.21
C ALA A 28 -5.82 -11.66 40.50
N ALA A 29 -5.27 -10.44 40.42
CA ALA A 29 -5.07 -9.60 41.60
C ALA A 29 -6.42 -9.21 42.20
N ALA A 30 -6.62 -9.56 43.48
CA ALA A 30 -7.86 -9.34 44.23
C ALA A 30 -7.74 -8.19 45.23
N ARG A 31 -6.52 -7.72 45.48
CA ARG A 31 -6.21 -6.66 46.45
C ARG A 31 -5.30 -5.59 45.86
N ILE A 32 -5.34 -4.39 46.43
CA ILE A 32 -4.53 -3.25 45.97
C ILE A 32 -3.04 -3.56 46.16
N GLU A 33 -2.68 -4.29 47.20
CA GLU A 33 -1.30 -4.69 47.48
C GLU A 33 -0.74 -5.54 46.33
N GLU A 34 -1.53 -6.47 45.79
CA GLU A 34 -1.17 -7.35 44.67
C GLU A 34 -1.09 -6.58 43.34
N LEU A 35 -1.97 -5.58 43.14
CA LEU A 35 -1.87 -4.65 42.01
C LEU A 35 -0.62 -3.78 42.09
N SER A 36 -0.23 -3.39 43.31
CA SER A 36 0.91 -2.52 43.57
C SER A 36 2.27 -3.21 43.58
N GLU A 37 2.28 -4.54 43.41
CA GLU A 37 3.52 -5.31 43.35
C GLU A 37 4.32 -4.86 42.11
N GLY A 38 5.43 -4.16 42.30
CA GLY A 38 6.18 -3.53 41.19
C GLY A 38 5.96 -2.03 41.00
N TRP A 39 5.04 -1.41 41.75
CA TRP A 39 5.00 0.04 41.87
C TRP A 39 6.17 0.55 42.69
N SER A 40 6.66 1.74 42.34
CA SER A 40 7.63 2.48 43.15
C SER A 40 7.03 2.90 44.51
N ALA A 41 7.89 3.21 45.47
CA ALA A 41 7.45 3.68 46.79
C ALA A 41 6.62 4.98 46.70
N ALA A 42 6.96 5.87 45.77
CA ALA A 42 6.23 7.13 45.55
C ALA A 42 4.78 6.88 45.07
N GLN A 43 4.56 5.92 44.18
CA GLN A 43 3.24 5.57 43.68
C GLN A 43 2.36 4.93 44.76
N ARG A 44 2.95 4.02 45.56
CA ARG A 44 2.25 3.41 46.71
C ARG A 44 1.85 4.46 47.74
N HIS A 45 2.74 5.41 48.04
CA HIS A 45 2.43 6.52 48.92
C HIS A 45 1.34 7.43 48.33
N HIS A 46 1.37 7.70 47.03
CA HIS A 46 0.35 8.53 46.37
C HIS A 46 -1.04 7.88 46.44
N VAL A 47 -1.18 6.58 46.18
CA VAL A 47 -2.47 5.87 46.34
C VAL A 47 -2.98 5.93 47.77
N ALA A 48 -2.09 5.80 48.76
CA ALA A 48 -2.50 5.89 50.17
C ALA A 48 -2.91 7.30 50.60
N ALA A 49 -2.40 8.35 49.94
CA ALA A 49 -2.65 9.75 50.28
C ALA A 49 -3.74 10.41 49.43
N CYS A 50 -4.07 9.87 48.26
CA CYS A 50 -5.04 10.43 47.32
C CYS A 50 -6.30 9.57 47.26
N GLU A 51 -7.40 10.06 47.85
CA GLU A 51 -8.69 9.36 47.88
C GLU A 51 -9.20 9.00 46.48
N GLY A 52 -9.01 9.87 45.49
CA GLY A 52 -9.43 9.60 44.11
C GLY A 52 -8.70 8.41 43.47
N CYS A 53 -7.39 8.31 43.70
CA CYS A 53 -6.59 7.19 43.20
C CYS A 53 -6.88 5.89 43.96
N GLN A 54 -7.15 5.99 45.26
CA GLN A 54 -7.59 4.85 46.07
C GLN A 54 -8.94 4.31 45.61
N ALA A 55 -9.91 5.20 45.38
CA ALA A 55 -11.24 4.83 44.87
C ALA A 55 -11.13 4.17 43.48
N ALA A 56 -10.34 4.73 42.56
CA ALA A 56 -10.13 4.14 41.25
C ALA A 56 -9.51 2.73 41.31
N ALA A 57 -8.55 2.52 42.21
CA ALA A 57 -7.95 1.19 42.45
C ALA A 57 -9.01 0.17 42.92
N GLN A 58 -9.87 0.60 43.85
CA GLN A 58 -10.94 -0.23 44.40
C GLN A 58 -12.03 -0.52 43.38
N ASP A 59 -12.40 0.45 42.55
CA ASP A 59 -13.40 0.31 41.49
C ASP A 59 -12.97 -0.74 40.47
N ILE A 60 -11.68 -0.76 40.10
CA ILE A 60 -11.15 -1.78 39.18
C ILE A 60 -11.22 -3.18 39.78
N LEU A 61 -10.89 -3.35 41.05
CA LEU A 61 -11.04 -4.63 41.75
C LEU A 61 -12.51 -5.06 41.85
N THR A 62 -13.40 -4.13 42.17
CA THR A 62 -14.84 -4.38 42.29
C THR A 62 -15.44 -4.77 40.93
N THR A 63 -15.07 -4.05 39.87
CA THR A 63 -15.51 -4.33 38.50
C THR A 63 -15.06 -5.73 38.07
N ARG A 64 -13.82 -6.12 38.39
CA ARG A 64 -13.32 -7.48 38.10
C ARG A 64 -14.12 -8.56 38.78
N GLU A 65 -14.44 -8.38 40.06
CA GLU A 65 -15.22 -9.38 40.79
C GLU A 65 -16.62 -9.56 40.18
N ILE A 66 -17.25 -8.47 39.71
CA ILE A 66 -18.51 -8.53 38.95
C ILE A 66 -18.34 -9.35 37.66
N PHE A 67 -17.24 -9.16 36.92
CA PHE A 67 -17.02 -9.81 35.62
C PHE A 67 -16.43 -11.23 35.69
N LYS A 68 -15.93 -11.67 36.85
CA LYS A 68 -15.31 -12.99 37.06
C LYS A 68 -16.22 -14.17 36.66
N GLY A 69 -17.53 -14.00 36.79
CA GLY A 69 -18.52 -15.00 36.37
C GLY A 69 -18.87 -14.97 34.87
N VAL A 70 -18.69 -13.82 34.20
CA VAL A 70 -19.09 -13.62 32.80
C VAL A 70 -18.11 -14.29 31.84
N SER A 71 -16.81 -14.23 32.14
CA SER A 71 -15.76 -14.83 31.31
C SER A 71 -15.79 -16.36 31.31
N SER A 72 -16.26 -17.00 32.39
CA SER A 72 -16.46 -18.45 32.43
C SER A 72 -17.60 -18.92 31.49
N SER A 73 -18.58 -18.07 31.22
CA SER A 73 -19.66 -18.36 30.25
C SER A 73 -19.21 -18.10 28.80
N ALA A 74 -18.34 -17.12 28.58
CA ALA A 74 -17.79 -16.81 27.25
C ALA A 74 -16.89 -17.91 26.67
N GLY A 75 -16.26 -18.73 27.52
CA GLY A 75 -15.41 -19.86 27.10
C GLY A 75 -16.18 -21.08 26.60
N GLN A 76 -17.49 -21.19 26.89
CA GLN A 76 -18.31 -22.28 26.35
C GLN A 76 -18.79 -21.90 24.95
N SER A 77 -17.96 -22.20 23.95
CA SER A 77 -18.39 -22.19 22.55
C SER A 77 -19.68 -23.01 22.45
N ARG A 78 -20.80 -22.33 22.16
CA ARG A 78 -22.09 -22.99 22.01
C ARG A 78 -21.93 -24.09 20.94
N PRO A 79 -22.49 -25.30 21.14
CA PRO A 79 -22.19 -26.47 20.30
C PRO A 79 -22.52 -26.30 18.81
N TRP A 80 -23.28 -25.25 18.45
CA TRP A 80 -23.66 -24.91 17.08
C TRP A 80 -22.79 -23.83 16.43
N PHE A 81 -21.90 -23.15 17.18
CA PHE A 81 -21.08 -22.06 16.66
C PHE A 81 -20.03 -22.58 15.67
N SER A 82 -19.29 -23.64 16.03
CA SER A 82 -18.27 -24.24 15.16
C SER A 82 -18.86 -24.72 13.84
N THR A 83 -19.99 -25.41 13.88
CA THR A 83 -20.70 -25.90 12.68
C THR A 83 -21.12 -24.75 11.76
N ARG A 84 -21.63 -23.64 12.32
CA ARG A 84 -22.02 -22.47 11.52
C ARG A 84 -20.81 -21.76 10.92
N VAL A 85 -19.71 -21.64 11.66
CA VAL A 85 -18.48 -21.00 11.17
C VAL A 85 -17.86 -21.83 10.06
N ILE A 86 -17.72 -23.15 10.24
CA ILE A 86 -17.19 -24.04 9.20
C ILE A 86 -18.07 -24.02 7.95
N ALA A 87 -19.40 -24.03 8.11
CA ALA A 87 -20.32 -23.92 6.98
C ALA A 87 -20.19 -22.57 6.23
N ALA A 88 -20.01 -21.46 6.96
CA ALA A 88 -19.80 -20.15 6.38
C ALA A 88 -18.45 -20.04 5.66
N ILE A 89 -17.38 -20.63 6.22
CA ILE A 89 -16.06 -20.71 5.59
C ILE A 89 -16.14 -21.52 4.30
N ALA A 90 -16.75 -22.71 4.35
CA ALA A 90 -16.90 -23.57 3.17
C ALA A 90 -17.74 -22.90 2.05
N ALA A 91 -18.77 -22.13 2.42
CA ALA A 91 -19.53 -21.34 1.45
C ALA A 91 -18.66 -20.26 0.80
N ARG A 92 -17.88 -19.53 1.59
CA ARG A 92 -16.98 -18.48 1.10
C ARG A 92 -15.86 -19.02 0.22
N GLU A 93 -15.30 -20.17 0.56
CA GLU A 93 -14.28 -20.84 -0.24
C GLU A 93 -14.81 -21.26 -1.62
N ARG A 94 -16.07 -21.69 -1.71
CA ARG A 94 -16.70 -21.99 -3.00
C ARG A 94 -16.84 -20.76 -3.89
N GLU A 95 -17.30 -19.64 -3.33
CA GLU A 95 -17.37 -18.36 -4.06
C GLU A 95 -16.00 -17.93 -4.60
N LEU A 96 -14.96 -18.08 -3.77
CA LEU A 96 -13.59 -17.73 -4.16
C LEU A 96 -13.01 -18.70 -5.20
N ALA A 97 -13.32 -19.99 -5.10
CA ALA A 97 -12.90 -20.99 -6.08
C ALA A 97 -13.56 -20.77 -7.45
N GLU A 98 -14.85 -20.41 -7.47
CA GLU A 98 -15.56 -20.03 -8.69
C GLU A 98 -14.92 -18.80 -9.33
N ALA A 99 -14.68 -17.74 -8.55
CA ALA A 99 -14.00 -16.54 -9.02
C ALA A 99 -12.59 -16.86 -9.56
N ALA A 100 -11.78 -17.63 -8.84
CA ALA A 100 -10.44 -18.01 -9.27
C ALA A 100 -10.43 -18.88 -10.54
N SER A 101 -11.44 -19.75 -10.71
CA SER A 101 -11.57 -20.60 -11.90
C SER A 101 -11.76 -19.80 -13.19
N THR A 102 -12.42 -18.63 -13.11
CA THR A 102 -12.55 -17.73 -14.27
C THR A 102 -11.21 -17.13 -14.71
N TRP A 103 -10.28 -16.91 -13.77
CA TRP A 103 -8.95 -16.39 -14.06
C TRP A 103 -7.96 -17.45 -14.55
N LEU A 104 -8.22 -18.74 -14.32
CA LEU A 104 -7.37 -19.84 -14.79
C LEU A 104 -7.36 -20.02 -16.31
N ALA A 105 -8.34 -19.45 -17.04
CA ALA A 105 -8.35 -19.45 -18.50
C ALA A 105 -7.42 -18.38 -19.12
N VAL A 106 -7.10 -17.32 -18.38
CA VAL A 106 -6.30 -16.17 -18.83
C VAL A 106 -4.86 -16.51 -19.29
N PRO A 107 -4.08 -17.41 -18.65
CA PRO A 107 -2.69 -17.65 -19.07
C PRO A 107 -2.55 -18.23 -20.48
N LYS A 108 -3.55 -18.98 -20.99
CA LYS A 108 -3.54 -19.46 -22.38
C LYS A 108 -3.72 -18.33 -23.39
N PHE A 109 -4.45 -17.28 -23.02
CA PHE A 109 -4.60 -16.08 -23.85
C PHE A 109 -3.34 -15.21 -23.83
N ALA A 110 -2.67 -15.10 -22.67
CA ALA A 110 -1.43 -14.32 -22.54
C ALA A 110 -0.32 -14.80 -23.49
N SER A 111 -0.12 -16.12 -23.61
CA SER A 111 0.87 -16.69 -24.54
C SER A 111 0.57 -16.35 -26.01
N ARG A 112 -0.70 -16.45 -26.42
CA ARG A 112 -1.12 -16.11 -27.79
C ARG A 112 -0.99 -14.61 -28.07
N LEU A 113 -1.30 -13.76 -27.08
CA LEU A 113 -1.18 -12.31 -27.20
C LEU A 113 0.29 -11.87 -27.29
N ALA A 114 1.19 -12.49 -26.52
CA ALA A 114 2.62 -12.24 -26.59
C ALA A 114 3.21 -12.62 -27.96
N PHE A 115 2.76 -13.73 -28.54
CA PHE A 115 3.19 -14.11 -29.89
C PHE A 115 2.64 -13.15 -30.95
N ALA A 116 1.37 -12.75 -30.84
CA ALA A 116 0.76 -11.77 -31.74
C ALA A 116 1.45 -10.40 -31.66
N SER A 117 1.77 -9.92 -30.46
CA SER A 117 2.48 -8.65 -30.28
C SER A 117 3.91 -8.72 -30.79
N ALA A 118 4.63 -9.82 -30.57
CA ALA A 118 5.96 -10.02 -31.14
C ALA A 118 5.93 -10.02 -32.67
N ALA A 119 4.98 -10.70 -33.29
CA ALA A 119 4.81 -10.69 -34.75
C ALA A 119 4.50 -9.28 -35.26
N LEU A 120 3.61 -8.53 -34.58
CA LEU A 120 3.29 -7.16 -34.94
C LEU A 120 4.50 -6.22 -34.82
N LEU A 121 5.32 -6.37 -33.77
CA LEU A 121 6.55 -5.61 -33.60
C LEU A 121 7.57 -5.94 -34.70
N LEU A 122 7.69 -7.21 -35.08
CA LEU A 122 8.55 -7.60 -36.20
C LEU A 122 8.08 -6.99 -37.51
N LEU A 123 6.79 -7.10 -37.85
CA LEU A 123 6.25 -6.50 -39.08
C LEU A 123 6.38 -4.97 -39.10
N THR A 124 6.10 -4.30 -37.98
CA THR A 124 6.21 -2.84 -37.92
C THR A 124 7.66 -2.39 -37.98
N SER A 125 8.59 -3.12 -37.36
CA SER A 125 10.02 -2.81 -37.43
C SER A 125 10.62 -3.04 -38.82
N THR A 126 10.24 -4.11 -39.52
CA THR A 126 10.68 -4.33 -40.91
C THR A 126 10.12 -3.27 -41.84
N TRP A 127 8.85 -2.89 -41.69
CA TRP A 127 8.25 -1.83 -42.50
C TRP A 127 8.86 -0.45 -42.23
N LEU A 128 9.26 -0.18 -40.98
CA LEU A 128 9.95 1.06 -40.62
C LEU A 128 11.37 1.13 -41.22
N TYR A 129 12.07 0.00 -41.29
CA TYR A 129 13.41 -0.10 -41.90
C TYR A 129 13.37 -0.04 -43.44
N GLU A 130 12.32 -0.57 -44.06
CA GLU A 130 12.13 -0.49 -45.53
C GLU A 130 11.68 0.89 -46.03
N ARG A 131 11.38 1.85 -45.15
CA ARG A 131 11.28 3.26 -45.54
C ARG A 131 12.69 3.86 -45.57
N PRO A 132 13.34 4.01 -46.74
CA PRO A 132 14.58 4.76 -46.82
C PRO A 132 14.28 6.22 -46.40
N LEU A 133 14.62 6.55 -45.15
CA LEU A 133 14.94 7.91 -44.80
C LEU A 133 16.10 8.30 -45.70
N ARG A 134 15.81 9.04 -46.78
CA ARG A 134 16.83 9.75 -47.56
C ARG A 134 17.51 10.73 -46.60
N VAL A 135 18.55 10.26 -45.92
CA VAL A 135 19.49 11.12 -45.23
C VAL A 135 20.19 11.93 -46.34
N PRO A 136 20.11 13.27 -46.35
CA PRO A 136 20.89 14.06 -47.29
C PRO A 136 22.36 13.76 -47.03
N ASN A 137 23.03 13.19 -48.02
CA ASN A 137 24.42 12.80 -47.94
C ASN A 137 25.31 14.06 -47.83
N GLN A 138 25.55 14.53 -46.60
CA GLN A 138 26.43 15.67 -46.35
C GLN A 138 27.89 15.40 -46.75
N GLN A 139 28.28 14.14 -47.00
CA GLN A 139 29.62 13.80 -47.50
C GLN A 139 29.78 14.05 -49.01
N ALA A 140 28.69 14.12 -49.79
CA ALA A 140 28.76 14.47 -51.20
C ALA A 140 28.98 15.99 -51.41
N ALA A 141 28.50 16.82 -50.49
CA ALA A 141 28.69 18.27 -50.54
C ALA A 141 30.14 18.68 -50.23
N SER A 142 30.84 17.96 -49.35
CA SER A 142 32.24 18.27 -49.00
C SER A 142 33.24 17.86 -50.10
N LEU A 143 32.93 16.82 -50.88
CA LEU A 143 33.75 16.38 -52.01
C LEU A 143 33.52 17.26 -53.26
N ALA A 144 32.29 17.69 -53.53
CA ALA A 144 31.99 18.62 -54.63
C ALA A 144 32.59 20.03 -54.43
N ALA A 145 32.86 20.43 -53.19
CA ALA A 145 33.49 21.73 -52.88
C ALA A 145 35.02 21.73 -53.07
N GLN A 146 35.69 20.57 -53.15
CA GLN A 146 37.16 20.48 -53.28
C GLN A 146 37.67 20.41 -54.72
N GLU A 147 36.80 20.20 -55.71
CA GLU A 147 37.20 20.02 -57.12
C GLU A 147 36.97 21.26 -58.00
N SER A 148 36.44 22.36 -57.45
CA SER A 148 36.15 23.59 -58.19
C SER A 148 37.32 24.58 -58.19
N LEU A 149 38.49 24.15 -58.70
CA LEU A 149 39.67 24.99 -58.95
C LEU A 149 39.91 25.29 -60.45
N PHE A 150 38.97 24.92 -61.33
CA PHE A 150 39.00 25.28 -62.74
C PHE A 150 37.87 26.27 -63.06
N GLU A 151 38.26 27.54 -63.09
CA GLU A 151 37.54 28.66 -63.67
C GLU A 151 37.02 28.29 -65.09
N THR A 152 35.72 28.12 -65.24
CA THR A 152 35.04 28.08 -66.54
C THR A 152 33.76 28.91 -66.40
N PRO A 153 33.51 29.91 -67.27
CA PRO A 153 32.41 30.87 -67.08
C PRO A 153 31.03 30.19 -67.16
N PRO A 154 30.02 30.67 -66.42
CA PRO A 154 28.73 30.00 -66.33
C PRO A 154 27.95 30.13 -67.66
N PRO A 155 27.42 29.04 -68.23
CA PRO A 155 26.35 29.17 -69.20
C PRO A 155 25.06 29.58 -68.47
N VAL A 156 24.54 30.73 -68.86
CA VAL A 156 23.23 31.27 -68.51
C VAL A 156 22.15 30.43 -69.23
N ASN A 157 21.36 29.65 -68.51
CA ASN A 157 19.97 29.26 -68.83
C ASN A 157 19.44 28.36 -67.70
N LEU A 158 18.51 28.83 -66.86
CA LEU A 158 17.06 28.91 -67.05
C LEU A 158 16.36 27.54 -67.19
N ASP A 159 15.40 27.38 -66.28
CA ASP A 159 14.20 26.54 -66.35
C ASP A 159 14.35 25.02 -66.15
N ASP A 160 13.96 24.57 -64.95
CA ASP A 160 12.77 23.70 -64.88
C ASP A 160 12.16 23.76 -63.46
N VAL A 161 11.43 24.85 -63.23
CA VAL A 161 10.33 24.86 -62.27
C VAL A 161 9.18 24.10 -62.92
N LEU A 162 8.95 22.84 -62.52
CA LEU A 162 7.69 22.16 -62.80
C LEU A 162 6.90 22.00 -61.50
N VAL A 163 6.09 23.04 -61.28
CA VAL A 163 4.91 23.09 -60.41
C VAL A 163 3.97 21.91 -60.74
N PRO A 164 3.33 21.31 -59.72
CA PRO A 164 2.60 20.05 -59.86
C PRO A 164 1.32 20.20 -60.66
N ALA A 165 1.10 19.30 -61.62
CA ALA A 165 -0.18 19.14 -62.30
C ALA A 165 -1.15 18.41 -61.38
N GLN A 166 -2.04 19.21 -60.79
CA GLN A 166 -3.23 18.76 -60.10
C GLN A 166 -4.25 18.19 -61.10
N GLU A 167 -4.92 17.13 -60.65
CA GLU A 167 -6.34 16.84 -60.88
C GLU A 167 -6.85 16.24 -62.20
N ASN A 168 -7.48 15.07 -61.99
CA ASN A 168 -8.84 14.71 -62.41
C ASN A 168 -9.01 13.93 -63.72
N ASN A 169 -9.34 12.63 -63.62
CA ASN A 169 -10.65 12.13 -64.06
C ASN A 169 -10.90 10.64 -63.79
N ARG A 170 -12.15 10.39 -63.36
CA ARG A 170 -12.96 9.15 -63.38
C ARG A 170 -12.83 8.15 -62.24
#